data_AF-A0A2E0Z5J3-F1
#
_entry.id   AF-A0A2E0Z5J3-F1
#
_cell.length_a   1.000
_cell.length_b   1.000
_cell.length_c   1.000
_cell.angle_alpha   90.00
_cell.angle_beta   90.00
_cell.angle_gamma   90.00
#
_symmetry.space_group_name_H-M   'P 1'
#
loop_
_entity.id
_entity.type
_entity.pdbx_description
1 polymer ?
#
loop_
_entity_poly.entity_id
_entity_poly.type
_entity_poly.pdbx_seq_one_letter_code
_entity_poly.pdbx_strand_id
1 'polypeptide(L)'
;MTDQIKSPDLQANESLLEELFSDVKKWEGSLAGGEKLDEGGAALHSLKETKVQFGNPRANLVAITAEQLHGSGIELSSIQKQQLESTHDFYFMTMTVDMRPQPGSHFSALACELDFGPKGANEPIVQSIFPQTSWKNVMSFGGGMNLGLDADLNWKVGVDASKLSELTDKAPELSANLENKNDMKSHIVLQDFSYDLGRFDIAAYGKDNSECYWYIQNADLQQTLTIKFSVVFKVPTGTEEFTLTGKAWAEPSMSWLTANVRNVFGSLAEKFQNLFRRRDDAASDLARGAAEKWTLPLPRQN
;
A
#
# COMPACT_ATOMS: atom_id res chain seq x y z
N MET A 1 -13.03 -3.30 17.24
CA MET A 1 -11.61 -3.00 17.49
C MET A 1 -10.83 -3.97 16.64
N THR A 2 -10.38 -3.54 15.47
CA THR A 2 -9.40 -4.27 14.67
C THR A 2 -8.05 -3.96 15.30
N ASP A 3 -7.33 -4.98 15.78
CA ASP A 3 -5.94 -4.81 16.21
C ASP A 3 -5.18 -4.19 15.04
N GLN A 4 -4.79 -2.92 15.17
CA GLN A 4 -3.93 -2.28 14.19
C GLN A 4 -2.63 -3.06 14.17
N ILE A 5 -2.30 -3.64 13.02
CA ILE A 5 -1.02 -4.31 12.82
C ILE A 5 0.05 -3.25 13.04
N LYS A 6 0.84 -3.42 14.10
CA LYS A 6 1.82 -2.43 14.52
C LYS A 6 2.93 -2.35 13.48
N SER A 7 3.19 -1.14 13.00
CA SER A 7 4.23 -0.90 12.00
C SER A 7 5.62 -1.25 12.54
N PRO A 8 6.45 -1.99 11.78
CA PRO A 8 7.70 -2.55 12.29
C PRO A 8 8.78 -1.49 12.48
N ASP A 9 9.70 -1.68 13.42
CA ASP A 9 10.89 -0.82 13.49
C ASP A 9 11.89 -1.25 12.41
N LEU A 10 11.91 -0.51 11.29
CA LEU A 10 12.73 -0.87 10.12
C LEU A 10 14.24 -0.90 10.43
N GLN A 11 14.71 -0.08 11.37
CA GLN A 11 16.12 -0.05 11.76
C GLN A 11 16.47 -1.25 12.63
N ALA A 12 15.58 -1.61 13.58
CA ALA A 12 15.73 -2.81 14.38
C ALA A 12 15.69 -4.07 13.50
N ASN A 13 14.79 -4.11 12.52
CA ASN A 13 14.68 -5.21 11.55
C ASN A 13 15.95 -5.36 10.71
N GLU A 14 16.53 -4.26 10.22
CA GLU A 14 17.79 -4.31 9.46
C GLU A 14 18.92 -4.88 10.31
N SER A 15 19.03 -4.42 11.57
CA SER A 15 20.03 -4.94 12.51
C SER A 15 19.83 -6.44 12.78
N LEU A 16 18.59 -6.87 13.02
CA LEU A 16 18.25 -8.28 13.26
C LEU A 16 18.59 -9.16 12.04
N LEU A 17 18.28 -8.68 10.83
CA LEU A 17 18.55 -9.39 9.59
C LEU A 17 20.05 -9.49 9.30
N GLU A 18 20.83 -8.46 9.63
CA GLU A 18 22.30 -8.50 9.53
C GLU A 18 22.92 -9.53 10.49
N GLU A 19 22.45 -9.55 11.74
CA GLU A 19 22.90 -10.52 12.72
C GLU A 19 22.53 -11.96 12.29
N LEU A 20 21.32 -12.16 11.76
CA LEU A 20 20.87 -13.47 11.26
C LEU A 20 21.71 -13.91 10.06
N PHE A 21 21.99 -13.01 9.12
CA PHE A 21 22.84 -13.28 7.96
C PHE A 21 24.26 -13.68 8.36
N SER A 22 24.85 -12.98 9.34
CA SER A 22 26.16 -13.31 9.88
C SER A 22 26.20 -14.70 10.52
N ASP A 23 25.18 -15.04 11.31
CA ASP A 23 25.10 -16.34 11.98
C ASP A 23 24.90 -17.49 10.99
N VAL A 24 24.03 -17.34 9.98
CA VAL A 24 23.86 -18.32 8.90
C VAL A 24 25.17 -18.50 8.13
N LYS A 25 25.83 -17.41 7.71
CA LYS A 25 27.08 -17.47 6.95
C LYS A 25 28.19 -18.20 7.72
N LYS A 26 28.29 -18.00 9.03
CA LYS A 26 29.26 -18.69 9.89
C LYS A 26 29.09 -20.22 9.83
N TRP A 27 27.85 -20.70 9.89
CA TRP A 27 27.57 -22.13 9.94
C TRP A 27 27.61 -22.78 8.56
N GLU A 28 27.12 -22.12 7.51
CA GLU A 28 27.26 -22.61 6.13
C GLU A 28 28.74 -22.72 5.73
N GLY A 29 29.56 -21.70 6.05
CA GLY A 29 30.99 -21.75 5.74
C GLY A 29 31.74 -22.88 6.46
N SER A 30 31.24 -23.31 7.62
CA SER A 30 31.77 -24.47 8.36
C SER A 30 31.39 -25.81 7.71
N LEU A 31 30.24 -25.88 7.03
CA LEU A 31 29.74 -27.07 6.34
C LEU A 31 30.31 -27.22 4.92
N ALA A 32 30.47 -26.11 4.19
CA ALA A 32 30.91 -26.07 2.80
C ALA A 32 32.44 -26.08 2.63
N GLY A 33 33.22 -25.95 3.71
CA GLY A 33 34.69 -25.93 3.66
C GLY A 33 35.28 -24.68 2.99
N GLY A 34 34.59 -23.52 3.06
CA GLY A 34 35.01 -22.27 2.43
C GLY A 34 34.00 -21.13 2.56
N GLU A 35 34.22 -20.00 1.88
CA GLU A 35 33.38 -18.78 1.97
C GLU A 35 32.13 -18.76 1.07
N LYS A 36 31.77 -19.89 0.44
CA LYS A 36 30.62 -19.92 -0.47
C LYS A 36 29.31 -19.86 0.33
N LEU A 37 28.41 -18.96 -0.05
CA LEU A 37 27.05 -18.93 0.48
C LEU A 37 26.27 -20.13 -0.07
N ASP A 38 25.66 -20.90 0.82
CA ASP A 38 24.71 -21.94 0.45
C ASP A 38 23.30 -21.32 0.41
N GLU A 39 22.27 -22.17 0.35
CA GLU A 39 20.88 -21.76 0.12
C GLU A 39 20.37 -20.72 1.14
N GLY A 40 20.71 -20.87 2.42
CA GLY A 40 20.25 -19.99 3.49
C GLY A 40 20.92 -18.62 3.43
N GLY A 41 22.24 -18.60 3.24
CA GLY A 41 23.01 -17.38 3.05
C GLY A 41 22.56 -16.61 1.82
N ALA A 42 22.32 -17.31 0.70
CA ALA A 42 21.80 -16.69 -0.52
C ALA A 42 20.39 -16.11 -0.32
N ALA A 43 19.48 -16.83 0.35
CA ALA A 43 18.12 -16.35 0.63
C ALA A 43 18.11 -15.08 1.50
N LEU A 44 18.93 -15.05 2.55
CA LEU A 44 19.06 -13.87 3.42
C LEU A 44 19.72 -12.70 2.70
N HIS A 45 20.72 -12.95 1.86
CA HIS A 45 21.31 -11.93 1.01
C HIS A 45 20.28 -11.33 0.04
N SER A 46 19.49 -12.16 -0.64
CA SER A 46 18.41 -11.69 -1.54
C SER A 46 17.33 -10.90 -0.78
N LEU A 47 16.97 -11.32 0.43
CA LEU A 47 16.04 -10.57 1.30
C LEU A 47 16.62 -9.18 1.64
N LYS A 48 17.89 -9.09 2.02
CA LYS A 48 18.57 -7.81 2.32
C LYS A 48 18.63 -6.89 1.11
N GLU A 49 18.93 -7.43 -0.05
CA GLU A 49 19.04 -6.67 -1.30
C GLU A 49 17.67 -6.29 -1.92
N THR A 50 16.56 -6.77 -1.34
CA THR A 50 15.22 -6.34 -1.75
C THR A 50 14.98 -4.90 -1.28
N LYS A 51 14.50 -4.08 -2.22
CA LYS A 51 14.21 -2.66 -2.00
C LYS A 51 12.71 -2.41 -2.00
N VAL A 52 12.26 -1.63 -1.03
CA VAL A 52 10.93 -1.02 -0.97
C VAL A 52 11.13 0.49 -1.03
N GLN A 53 10.40 1.20 -1.88
CA GLN A 53 10.57 2.63 -2.09
C GLN A 53 9.22 3.31 -2.34
N PHE A 54 9.10 4.57 -1.94
CA PHE A 54 7.96 5.38 -2.33
C PHE A 54 8.20 6.03 -3.70
N GLY A 55 7.13 6.18 -4.48
CA GLY A 55 7.11 7.15 -5.56
C GLY A 55 6.93 8.57 -5.02
N ASN A 56 7.04 9.56 -5.91
CA ASN A 56 6.89 10.96 -5.52
C ASN A 56 5.41 11.30 -5.23
N PRO A 57 5.00 11.59 -3.98
CA PRO A 57 3.61 11.93 -3.66
C PRO A 57 3.12 13.20 -4.34
N ARG A 58 4.03 14.14 -4.69
CA ARG A 58 3.65 15.39 -5.38
C ARG A 58 3.20 15.17 -6.82
N ALA A 59 3.66 14.10 -7.47
CA ALA A 59 3.37 13.87 -8.88
C ALA A 59 1.88 13.67 -9.15
N ASN A 60 1.12 13.24 -8.14
CA ASN A 60 -0.30 12.91 -8.25
C ASN A 60 -1.14 13.56 -7.15
N LEU A 61 -0.69 14.69 -6.60
CA LEU A 61 -1.45 15.51 -5.65
C LEU A 61 -2.26 16.55 -6.44
N VAL A 62 -3.58 16.47 -6.35
CA VAL A 62 -4.51 17.28 -7.15
C VAL A 62 -5.57 17.88 -6.24
N ALA A 63 -5.81 19.19 -6.34
CA ALA A 63 -6.94 19.84 -5.67
C ALA A 63 -8.24 19.41 -6.35
N ILE A 64 -9.28 19.09 -5.58
CA ILE A 64 -10.62 18.75 -6.07
C ILE A 64 -11.49 20.01 -5.94
N THR A 65 -11.90 20.58 -7.07
CA THR A 65 -12.72 21.81 -7.09
C THR A 65 -14.05 21.62 -7.80
N ALA A 66 -15.01 22.51 -7.52
CA ALA A 66 -16.31 22.51 -8.19
C ALA A 66 -16.16 22.72 -9.71
N GLU A 67 -15.20 23.55 -10.14
CA GLU A 67 -14.89 23.80 -11.55
C GLU A 67 -14.36 22.55 -12.25
N GLN A 68 -13.49 21.77 -11.60
CA GLN A 68 -12.99 20.52 -12.16
C GLN A 68 -14.09 19.47 -12.28
N LEU A 69 -14.96 19.37 -11.27
CA LEU A 69 -16.12 18.48 -11.29
C LEU A 69 -17.05 18.89 -12.44
N HIS A 70 -17.37 20.18 -12.56
CA HIS A 70 -18.22 20.70 -13.64
C HIS A 70 -17.60 20.52 -15.03
N GLY A 71 -16.30 20.78 -15.18
CA GLY A 71 -15.55 20.54 -16.42
C GLY A 71 -15.49 19.07 -16.82
N SER A 72 -15.64 18.17 -15.84
CA SER A 72 -15.78 16.73 -16.04
C SER A 72 -17.24 16.30 -16.24
N GLY A 73 -18.17 17.23 -16.48
CA GLY A 73 -19.59 16.92 -16.71
C GLY A 73 -20.37 16.53 -15.46
N ILE A 74 -19.84 16.80 -14.26
CA ILE A 74 -20.48 16.46 -12.99
C ILE A 74 -21.29 17.66 -12.51
N GLU A 75 -22.60 17.47 -12.43
CA GLU A 75 -23.49 18.47 -11.84
C GLU A 75 -23.54 18.31 -10.33
N LEU A 76 -23.03 19.31 -9.61
CA LEU A 76 -23.09 19.36 -8.17
C LEU A 76 -24.40 20.01 -7.70
N SER A 77 -25.07 19.36 -6.76
CA SER A 77 -26.17 19.95 -6.00
C SER A 77 -25.69 21.16 -5.19
N SER A 78 -26.61 22.05 -4.79
CA SER A 78 -26.26 23.20 -3.95
C SER A 78 -25.57 22.80 -2.63
N ILE A 79 -25.92 21.64 -2.08
CA ILE A 79 -25.32 21.12 -0.84
C ILE A 79 -23.87 20.68 -1.10
N GLN A 80 -23.61 19.97 -2.20
CA GLN A 80 -22.26 19.52 -2.56
C GLN A 80 -21.34 20.71 -2.89
N LYS A 81 -21.85 21.71 -3.61
CA LYS A 81 -21.13 22.97 -3.82
C LYS A 81 -20.77 23.62 -2.50
N GLN A 82 -21.74 23.75 -1.59
CA GLN A 82 -21.51 24.31 -0.27
C GLN A 82 -20.49 23.51 0.55
N GLN A 83 -20.42 22.18 0.39
CA GLN A 83 -19.43 21.34 1.07
C GLN A 83 -18.01 21.54 0.52
N LEU A 84 -17.86 21.66 -0.81
CA LEU A 84 -16.57 21.91 -1.46
C LEU A 84 -16.09 23.35 -1.28
N GLU A 85 -17.02 24.30 -1.19
CA GLU A 85 -16.78 25.73 -0.92
C GLU A 85 -16.80 26.05 0.59
N SER A 86 -16.77 25.02 1.44
CA SER A 86 -16.90 25.16 2.90
C SER A 86 -15.60 25.62 3.59
N THR A 87 -15.43 25.26 4.86
CA THR A 87 -14.23 25.52 5.68
C THR A 87 -13.04 24.62 5.35
N HIS A 88 -13.17 23.73 4.35
CA HIS A 88 -12.12 22.81 3.97
C HIS A 88 -11.90 22.75 2.46
N ASP A 89 -10.64 22.61 2.08
CA ASP A 89 -10.20 22.31 0.73
C ASP A 89 -9.97 20.79 0.58
N PHE A 90 -10.42 20.20 -0.52
CA PHE A 90 -10.30 18.76 -0.79
C PHE A 90 -9.18 18.45 -1.78
N TYR A 91 -8.46 17.36 -1.54
CA TYR A 91 -7.35 16.93 -2.37
C TYR A 91 -7.40 15.41 -2.58
N PHE A 92 -7.00 15.01 -3.78
CA PHE A 92 -6.70 13.63 -4.13
C PHE A 92 -5.19 13.45 -4.20
N MET A 93 -4.68 12.36 -3.63
CA MET A 93 -3.28 11.95 -3.75
C MET A 93 -3.20 10.46 -4.06
N THR A 94 -2.26 10.09 -4.94
CA THR A 94 -1.83 8.69 -5.11
C THR A 94 -0.40 8.53 -4.60
N MET A 95 -0.24 7.65 -3.62
CA MET A 95 1.05 7.15 -3.16
C MET A 95 1.36 5.83 -3.87
N THR A 96 2.54 5.73 -4.47
CA THR A 96 3.00 4.46 -5.03
C THR A 96 4.07 3.85 -4.15
N VAL A 97 4.00 2.53 -3.97
CA VAL A 97 5.04 1.75 -3.30
C VAL A 97 5.63 0.80 -4.32
N ASP A 98 6.91 0.99 -4.62
CA ASP A 98 7.69 0.13 -5.49
C ASP A 98 8.37 -0.96 -4.65
N MET A 99 8.13 -2.22 -4.99
CA MET A 99 8.83 -3.37 -4.41
C MET A 99 9.65 -4.04 -5.50
N ARG A 100 10.97 -4.16 -5.26
CA ARG A 100 11.90 -4.82 -6.17
C ARG A 100 12.48 -6.05 -5.49
N PRO A 101 11.72 -7.17 -5.43
CA PRO A 101 12.22 -8.41 -4.86
C PRO A 101 13.41 -8.92 -5.67
N GLN A 102 14.43 -9.42 -4.98
CA GLN A 102 15.52 -10.12 -5.64
C GLN A 102 15.05 -11.51 -6.12
N PRO A 103 15.70 -12.09 -7.15
CA PRO A 103 15.38 -13.43 -7.62
C PRO A 103 15.34 -14.45 -6.48
N GLY A 104 14.24 -15.21 -6.40
CA GLY A 104 14.05 -16.26 -5.39
C GLY A 104 13.54 -15.76 -4.03
N SER A 105 13.47 -14.45 -3.78
CA SER A 105 12.82 -13.90 -2.58
C SER A 105 11.31 -13.99 -2.66
N HIS A 106 10.67 -14.38 -1.56
CA HIS A 106 9.22 -14.51 -1.46
C HIS A 106 8.70 -13.64 -0.32
N PHE A 107 7.65 -12.87 -0.61
CA PHE A 107 6.99 -11.96 0.32
C PHE A 107 5.53 -12.35 0.45
N SER A 108 5.04 -12.38 1.68
CA SER A 108 3.66 -12.75 2.00
C SER A 108 2.74 -11.54 2.21
N ALA A 109 3.31 -10.37 2.51
CA ALA A 109 2.54 -9.16 2.71
C ALA A 109 3.29 -7.89 2.29
N LEU A 110 2.52 -6.87 1.94
CA LEU A 110 2.96 -5.49 1.77
C LEU A 110 2.04 -4.57 2.57
N ALA A 111 2.62 -3.68 3.36
CA ALA A 111 1.90 -2.63 4.05
C ALA A 111 2.32 -1.24 3.57
N CYS A 112 1.40 -0.30 3.68
CA CYS A 112 1.64 1.13 3.51
C CYS A 112 0.86 1.88 4.58
N GLU A 113 1.54 2.79 5.27
CA GLU A 113 1.00 3.69 6.27
C GLU A 113 1.34 5.12 5.86
N LEU A 114 0.36 6.01 5.95
CA LEU A 114 0.50 7.43 5.71
C LEU A 114 -0.02 8.18 6.94
N ASP A 115 0.85 9.00 7.51
CA ASP A 115 0.57 9.87 8.65
C ASP A 115 0.63 11.34 8.19
N PHE A 116 -0.51 12.01 8.25
CA PHE A 116 -0.69 13.40 7.85
C PHE A 116 -0.54 14.34 9.05
N GLY A 117 0.21 15.41 8.84
CA GLY A 117 0.35 16.51 9.78
C GLY A 117 0.17 17.88 9.11
N PRO A 118 0.04 18.97 9.89
CA PRO A 118 0.19 19.01 11.36
C PRO A 118 -0.99 18.35 12.09
N LYS A 119 -0.81 17.95 13.35
CA LYS A 119 -1.90 17.40 14.18
C LYS A 119 -2.69 18.52 14.88
N GLY A 120 -3.95 18.28 15.25
CA GLY A 120 -4.78 19.22 15.99
C GLY A 120 -5.69 20.09 15.09
N ALA A 121 -5.75 21.40 15.34
CA ALA A 121 -6.75 22.26 14.69
C ALA A 121 -6.59 22.38 13.16
N ASN A 122 -5.38 22.15 12.63
CA ASN A 122 -5.08 22.25 11.20
C ASN A 122 -4.83 20.88 10.56
N GLU A 123 -5.41 19.84 11.13
CA GLU A 123 -5.13 18.46 10.77
C GLU A 123 -5.73 18.10 9.41
N PRO A 124 -4.92 17.54 8.48
CA PRO A 124 -5.49 16.89 7.31
C PRO A 124 -6.29 15.68 7.74
N ILE A 125 -7.54 15.59 7.26
CA ILE A 125 -8.46 14.52 7.59
C ILE A 125 -8.73 13.69 6.33
N VAL A 126 -8.48 12.40 6.41
CA VAL A 126 -8.79 11.44 5.35
C VAL A 126 -10.31 11.32 5.21
N GLN A 127 -10.81 11.64 4.02
CA GLN A 127 -12.23 11.52 3.66
C GLN A 127 -12.55 10.10 3.16
N SER A 128 -11.69 9.57 2.30
CA SER A 128 -11.83 8.23 1.74
C SER A 128 -10.48 7.70 1.25
N ILE A 129 -10.36 6.37 1.17
CA ILE A 129 -9.16 5.70 0.69
C ILE A 129 -9.53 4.61 -0.31
N PHE A 130 -8.61 4.31 -1.20
CA PHE A 130 -8.69 3.21 -2.14
C PHE A 130 -7.30 2.56 -2.27
N PRO A 131 -7.19 1.23 -2.37
CA PRO A 131 -8.28 0.27 -2.25
C PRO A 131 -8.76 0.07 -0.81
N GLN A 132 -9.93 -0.54 -0.65
CA GLN A 132 -10.48 -1.01 0.64
C GLN A 132 -10.84 -2.48 0.55
N THR A 133 -11.11 -3.11 1.70
CA THR A 133 -11.52 -4.52 1.80
C THR A 133 -12.72 -4.86 0.92
N SER A 134 -13.69 -3.95 0.78
CA SER A 134 -14.84 -4.15 -0.11
C SER A 134 -14.43 -4.38 -1.57
N TRP A 135 -13.35 -3.74 -2.03
CA TRP A 135 -12.85 -3.80 -3.41
C TRP A 135 -12.06 -5.07 -3.76
N LYS A 136 -11.84 -5.97 -2.79
CA LYS A 136 -11.07 -7.21 -2.97
C LYS A 136 -11.53 -8.04 -4.16
N ASN A 137 -12.84 -8.26 -4.28
CA ASN A 137 -13.40 -9.11 -5.34
C ASN A 137 -13.18 -8.51 -6.73
N VAL A 138 -13.37 -7.19 -6.85
CA VAL A 138 -13.16 -6.45 -8.10
C VAL A 138 -11.70 -6.45 -8.51
N MET A 139 -10.79 -6.19 -7.56
CA MET A 139 -9.35 -6.19 -7.82
C MET A 139 -8.77 -7.57 -8.13
N SER A 140 -9.34 -8.65 -7.57
CA SER A 140 -8.90 -10.02 -7.84
C SER A 140 -9.20 -10.49 -9.28
N PHE A 141 -10.05 -9.75 -10.00
CA PHE A 141 -10.45 -10.07 -11.35
C PHE A 141 -9.37 -9.82 -12.40
N GLY A 142 -8.42 -8.91 -12.10
CA GLY A 142 -7.32 -8.57 -12.99
C GLY A 142 -7.73 -7.77 -14.24
N GLY A 143 -6.90 -6.78 -14.58
CA GLY A 143 -7.07 -5.93 -15.76
C GLY A 143 -7.10 -4.43 -15.42
N GLY A 144 -6.85 -3.60 -16.42
CA GLY A 144 -6.87 -2.14 -16.27
C GLY A 144 -8.27 -1.64 -15.95
N MET A 145 -8.41 -1.00 -14.79
CA MET A 145 -9.64 -0.37 -14.32
C MET A 145 -9.45 1.15 -14.33
N ASN A 146 -10.52 1.88 -14.62
CA ASN A 146 -10.52 3.32 -14.34
C ASN A 146 -11.01 3.53 -12.91
N LEU A 147 -10.29 4.34 -12.15
CA LEU A 147 -10.76 4.83 -10.87
C LEU A 147 -11.39 6.20 -11.09
N GLY A 148 -12.51 6.45 -10.43
CA GLY A 148 -13.19 7.73 -10.51
C GLY A 148 -13.73 8.17 -9.17
N LEU A 149 -13.96 9.48 -9.05
CA LEU A 149 -14.69 10.08 -7.95
C LEU A 149 -16.01 10.64 -8.47
N ASP A 150 -17.10 10.30 -7.79
CA ASP A 150 -18.42 10.88 -8.04
C ASP A 150 -18.58 12.26 -7.35
N ALA A 151 -19.76 12.85 -7.49
CA ALA A 151 -20.10 14.14 -6.89
C ALA A 151 -20.01 14.17 -5.35
N ASP A 152 -20.08 13.01 -4.69
CA ASP A 152 -19.98 12.84 -3.24
C ASP A 152 -18.57 12.41 -2.80
N LEU A 153 -17.59 12.44 -3.72
CA LEU A 153 -16.22 11.98 -3.52
C LEU A 153 -16.12 10.49 -3.13
N ASN A 154 -17.10 9.69 -3.56
CA ASN A 154 -17.04 8.24 -3.43
C ASN A 154 -16.28 7.63 -4.60
N TRP A 155 -15.60 6.52 -4.32
CA TRP A 155 -14.87 5.76 -5.33
C TRP A 155 -15.81 4.99 -6.25
N LYS A 156 -15.57 5.13 -7.55
CA LYS A 156 -16.22 4.39 -8.63
C LYS A 156 -15.16 3.70 -9.46
N VAL A 157 -15.45 2.47 -9.88
CA VAL A 157 -14.53 1.67 -10.68
C VAL A 157 -15.17 1.36 -12.03
N GLY A 158 -14.57 1.90 -13.08
CA GLY A 158 -14.93 1.61 -14.46
C GLY A 158 -14.22 0.38 -14.98
N VAL A 159 -14.99 -0.56 -15.49
CA VAL A 159 -14.52 -1.82 -16.08
C VAL A 159 -15.02 -1.98 -17.50
N ASP A 160 -14.34 -2.83 -18.29
CA ASP A 160 -14.80 -3.16 -19.63
C ASP A 160 -16.22 -3.74 -19.60
N ALA A 161 -17.05 -3.33 -20.56
CA ALA A 161 -18.45 -3.78 -20.66
C ALA A 161 -18.59 -5.31 -20.64
N SER A 162 -17.64 -6.02 -21.25
CA SER A 162 -17.61 -7.48 -21.30
C SER A 162 -17.35 -8.14 -19.95
N LYS A 163 -16.77 -7.40 -18.99
CA LYS A 163 -16.42 -7.87 -17.64
C LYS A 163 -17.39 -7.37 -16.57
N LEU A 164 -18.18 -6.34 -16.87
CA LEU A 164 -19.07 -5.68 -15.90
C LEU A 164 -20.09 -6.65 -15.30
N SER A 165 -20.83 -7.40 -16.13
CA SER A 165 -21.86 -8.34 -15.65
C SER A 165 -21.28 -9.41 -14.72
N GLU A 166 -20.15 -10.00 -15.10
CA GLU A 166 -19.45 -11.00 -14.29
C GLU A 166 -18.99 -10.43 -12.94
N LEU A 167 -18.51 -9.19 -12.92
CA LEU A 167 -18.08 -8.50 -11.70
C LEU A 167 -19.26 -8.13 -10.80
N THR A 168 -20.37 -7.68 -11.37
CA THR A 168 -21.61 -7.39 -10.63
C THR A 168 -22.12 -8.65 -9.94
N ASP A 169 -22.07 -9.82 -10.59
CA ASP A 169 -22.50 -11.09 -10.00
C ASP A 169 -21.55 -11.56 -8.88
N LYS A 170 -20.24 -11.32 -9.02
CA LYS A 170 -19.21 -11.74 -8.04
C LYS A 170 -19.06 -10.79 -6.85
N ALA A 171 -19.41 -9.52 -7.02
CA ALA A 171 -19.32 -8.48 -6.00
C ALA A 171 -20.62 -7.66 -5.95
N PRO A 172 -21.77 -8.29 -5.64
CA PRO A 172 -23.07 -7.62 -5.67
C PRO A 172 -23.14 -6.40 -4.75
N GLU A 173 -22.39 -6.42 -3.64
CA GLU A 173 -22.25 -5.32 -2.69
C GLU A 173 -21.59 -4.06 -3.30
N LEU A 174 -20.85 -4.22 -4.40
CA LEU A 174 -20.20 -3.12 -5.12
C LEU A 174 -20.92 -2.73 -6.41
N SER A 175 -22.06 -3.36 -6.74
CA SER A 175 -22.78 -3.10 -8.00
C SER A 175 -23.07 -1.62 -8.24
N ALA A 176 -23.39 -0.86 -7.20
CA ALA A 176 -23.65 0.58 -7.30
C ALA A 176 -22.40 1.42 -7.59
N ASN A 177 -21.20 0.84 -7.40
CA ASN A 177 -19.92 1.51 -7.60
C ASN A 177 -19.12 0.94 -8.79
N LEU A 178 -19.68 -0.05 -9.47
CA LEU A 178 -19.15 -0.65 -10.68
C LEU A 178 -19.91 -0.12 -11.89
N GLU A 179 -19.17 0.44 -12.84
CA GLU A 179 -19.75 1.02 -14.03
C GLU A 179 -18.95 0.60 -15.27
N ASN A 180 -19.54 0.78 -16.45
CA ASN A 180 -18.79 0.65 -17.67
C ASN A 180 -17.75 1.76 -17.73
N LYS A 181 -16.51 1.43 -18.10
CA LYS A 181 -15.43 2.39 -18.29
C LYS A 181 -15.84 3.57 -19.20
N ASN A 182 -16.71 3.33 -20.19
CA ASN A 182 -17.23 4.36 -21.10
C ASN A 182 -18.29 5.29 -20.48
N ASP A 183 -18.93 4.86 -19.40
CA ASP A 183 -19.99 5.59 -18.70
C ASP A 183 -19.44 6.51 -17.60
N MET A 184 -18.14 6.41 -17.28
CA MET A 184 -17.46 7.26 -16.30
C MET A 184 -17.33 8.75 -16.69
N LYS A 185 -18.07 9.22 -17.69
CA LYS A 185 -18.08 10.61 -18.13
C LYS A 185 -18.64 11.58 -17.09
N SER A 186 -19.32 11.08 -16.06
CA SER A 186 -19.81 11.85 -14.91
C SER A 186 -18.91 11.69 -13.67
N HIS A 187 -17.62 11.44 -13.87
CA HIS A 187 -16.65 11.24 -12.80
C HIS A 187 -15.36 12.01 -13.08
N ILE A 188 -14.63 12.42 -12.02
CA ILE A 188 -13.23 12.78 -12.18
C ILE A 188 -12.50 11.47 -12.43
N VAL A 189 -12.18 11.19 -13.69
CA VAL A 189 -11.45 9.98 -14.06
C VAL A 189 -9.99 10.15 -13.65
N LEU A 190 -9.59 9.38 -12.66
CA LEU A 190 -8.23 9.24 -12.20
C LEU A 190 -7.59 8.13 -13.05
N GLN A 191 -6.39 8.38 -13.58
CA GLN A 191 -5.71 7.53 -14.58
C GLN A 191 -5.77 6.02 -14.27
N ASP A 192 -5.63 5.17 -15.29
CA ASP A 192 -5.69 3.70 -15.19
C ASP A 192 -5.01 3.13 -13.92
N PHE A 193 -5.81 2.44 -13.12
CA PHE A 193 -5.37 1.61 -12.00
C PHE A 193 -5.45 0.15 -12.43
N SER A 194 -4.31 -0.53 -12.44
CA SER A 194 -4.25 -1.97 -12.67
C SER A 194 -3.65 -2.62 -11.44
N TYR A 195 -4.36 -3.58 -10.89
CA TYR A 195 -3.88 -4.46 -9.83
C TYR A 195 -3.71 -5.86 -10.43
N ASP A 196 -2.50 -6.37 -10.43
CA ASP A 196 -2.19 -7.73 -10.84
C ASP A 196 -1.61 -8.53 -9.66
N LEU A 197 -2.40 -8.58 -8.59
CA LEU A 197 -1.99 -9.19 -7.31
C LEU A 197 -2.46 -10.63 -7.15
N GLY A 198 -3.09 -11.21 -8.18
CA GLY A 198 -3.74 -12.51 -8.10
C GLY A 198 -4.79 -12.55 -6.98
N ARG A 199 -4.78 -13.61 -6.18
CA ARG A 199 -5.63 -13.73 -4.99
C ARG A 199 -4.92 -13.10 -3.81
N PHE A 200 -5.54 -12.12 -3.17
CA PHE A 200 -4.97 -11.45 -2.01
C PHE A 200 -6.04 -11.12 -0.98
N ASP A 201 -5.63 -10.85 0.24
CA ASP A 201 -6.44 -10.26 1.31
C ASP A 201 -6.01 -8.82 1.54
N ILE A 202 -6.92 -7.94 1.93
CA ILE A 202 -6.59 -6.55 2.25
C ILE A 202 -7.34 -6.06 3.49
N ALA A 203 -6.59 -5.49 4.42
CA ALA A 203 -7.09 -4.64 5.48
C ALA A 203 -6.76 -3.18 5.15
N ALA A 204 -7.72 -2.28 5.30
CA ALA A 204 -7.50 -0.86 5.07
C ALA A 204 -8.35 -0.01 6.02
N TYR A 205 -7.78 1.07 6.56
CA TYR A 205 -8.48 2.03 7.42
C TYR A 205 -7.90 3.43 7.27
N GLY A 206 -8.67 4.44 7.68
CA GLY A 206 -8.16 5.81 7.76
C GLY A 206 -9.23 6.90 7.65
N LYS A 207 -10.44 6.57 7.17
CA LYS A 207 -11.56 7.51 7.12
C LYS A 207 -11.75 8.23 8.46
N ASP A 208 -11.93 9.55 8.39
CA ASP A 208 -12.11 10.47 9.51
C ASP A 208 -10.90 10.55 10.48
N ASN A 209 -9.73 10.07 10.06
CA ASN A 209 -8.47 10.17 10.79
C ASN A 209 -7.43 10.94 9.95
N SER A 210 -6.33 11.33 10.59
CA SER A 210 -5.16 11.90 9.92
C SER A 210 -4.10 10.86 9.59
N GLU A 211 -4.48 9.59 9.65
CA GLU A 211 -3.64 8.45 9.35
C GLU A 211 -4.45 7.50 8.49
N CYS A 212 -3.81 6.89 7.50
CA CYS A 212 -4.40 5.78 6.77
C CYS A 212 -3.39 4.66 6.55
N TYR A 213 -3.94 3.47 6.38
CA TYR A 213 -3.19 2.23 6.39
C TYR A 213 -3.78 1.26 5.40
N TRP A 214 -2.90 0.54 4.72
CA TRP A 214 -3.20 -0.61 3.89
C TRP A 214 -2.27 -1.76 4.26
N TYR A 215 -2.83 -2.96 4.29
CA TYR A 215 -2.07 -4.19 4.46
C TYR A 215 -2.63 -5.25 3.54
N ILE A 216 -1.83 -5.61 2.55
CA ILE A 216 -2.15 -6.58 1.51
C ILE A 216 -1.39 -7.86 1.82
N GLN A 217 -2.10 -8.97 1.99
CA GLN A 217 -1.52 -10.29 2.25
C GLN A 217 -1.84 -11.27 1.13
N ASN A 218 -1.05 -12.34 1.04
CA ASN A 218 -1.24 -13.46 0.12
C ASN A 218 -1.20 -13.08 -1.37
N ALA A 219 -0.93 -11.82 -1.70
CA ALA A 219 -0.77 -11.34 -3.05
C ALA A 219 0.46 -11.95 -3.73
N ASP A 220 0.41 -12.08 -5.05
CA ASP A 220 1.60 -12.35 -5.86
C ASP A 220 2.47 -11.08 -5.96
N LEU A 221 3.11 -10.75 -4.85
CA LEU A 221 4.01 -9.59 -4.74
C LEU A 221 5.30 -9.80 -5.52
N GLN A 222 5.53 -11.00 -6.07
CA GLN A 222 6.74 -11.30 -6.85
C GLN A 222 6.61 -10.78 -8.29
N GLN A 223 5.39 -10.69 -8.82
CA GLN A 223 5.12 -10.23 -10.19
C GLN A 223 4.76 -8.74 -10.27
N THR A 224 4.25 -8.15 -9.18
CA THR A 224 3.88 -6.72 -9.15
C THR A 224 5.00 -5.85 -8.59
N LEU A 225 5.59 -5.00 -9.44
CA LEU A 225 6.67 -4.09 -9.05
C LEU A 225 6.22 -2.82 -8.35
N THR A 226 4.98 -2.37 -8.57
CA THR A 226 4.47 -1.09 -8.07
C THR A 226 3.00 -1.23 -7.68
N ILE A 227 2.66 -0.83 -6.46
CA ILE A 227 1.28 -0.78 -5.96
C ILE A 227 0.87 0.67 -5.71
N LYS A 228 -0.36 1.05 -6.08
CA LYS A 228 -0.87 2.43 -6.01
C LYS A 228 -1.96 2.59 -4.94
N PHE A 229 -1.66 3.27 -3.85
CA PHE A 229 -2.62 3.63 -2.81
C PHE A 229 -3.15 5.04 -3.05
N SER A 230 -4.46 5.22 -3.01
CA SER A 230 -5.13 6.49 -3.28
C SER A 230 -5.90 6.98 -2.07
N VAL A 231 -5.86 8.29 -1.85
CA VAL A 231 -6.50 8.94 -0.71
C VAL A 231 -7.13 10.24 -1.16
N VAL A 232 -8.37 10.45 -0.73
CA VAL A 232 -9.00 11.76 -0.71
C VAL A 232 -8.93 12.26 0.72
N PHE A 233 -8.40 13.47 0.91
CA PHE A 233 -8.30 14.11 2.21
C PHE A 233 -8.74 15.57 2.11
N LYS A 234 -9.08 16.15 3.25
CA LYS A 234 -9.47 17.55 3.37
C LYS A 234 -8.59 18.25 4.40
N VAL A 235 -8.31 19.52 4.16
CA VAL A 235 -7.55 20.40 5.05
C VAL A 235 -8.33 21.70 5.27
N PRO A 236 -8.08 22.45 6.36
CA PRO A 236 -8.73 23.75 6.51
C PRO A 236 -8.41 24.68 5.34
N THR A 237 -9.40 25.48 4.93
CA THR A 237 -9.25 26.44 3.84
C THR A 237 -8.07 27.38 4.08
N GLY A 238 -7.26 27.60 3.03
CA GLY A 238 -6.07 28.47 3.11
C GLY A 238 -4.82 27.78 3.64
N THR A 239 -4.86 26.46 3.85
CA THR A 239 -3.64 25.68 4.11
C THR A 239 -2.75 25.71 2.86
N GLU A 240 -1.50 26.14 3.00
CA GLU A 240 -0.55 26.23 1.88
C GLU A 240 0.25 24.96 1.67
N GLU A 241 0.53 24.22 2.76
CA GLU A 241 1.29 22.98 2.74
C GLU A 241 0.89 22.07 3.92
N PHE A 242 1.23 20.79 3.79
CA PHE A 242 1.07 19.82 4.87
C PHE A 242 2.30 18.92 4.96
N THR A 243 2.46 18.25 6.10
CA THR A 243 3.51 17.25 6.28
C THR A 243 2.94 15.85 6.08
N LEU A 244 3.66 15.00 5.37
CA LEU A 244 3.30 13.60 5.19
C LEU A 244 4.47 12.74 5.64
N THR A 245 4.21 11.78 6.51
CA THR A 245 5.16 10.71 6.85
C THR A 245 4.62 9.42 6.27
N GLY A 246 5.39 8.79 5.38
CA GLY A 246 5.04 7.51 4.78
C GLY A 246 5.92 6.41 5.34
N LYS A 247 5.32 5.23 5.59
CA LYS A 247 6.04 4.01 5.94
C LYS A 247 5.49 2.84 5.15
N ALA A 248 6.34 2.17 4.38
CA ALA A 248 5.97 1.01 3.60
C ALA A 248 6.91 -0.14 3.92
N TRP A 249 6.38 -1.36 4.02
CA TRP A 249 7.20 -2.53 4.28
C TRP A 249 6.62 -3.79 3.66
N ALA A 250 7.50 -4.69 3.26
CA ALA A 250 7.19 -6.01 2.75
C ALA A 250 7.68 -7.06 3.74
N GLU A 251 6.79 -7.98 4.09
CA GLU A 251 7.06 -9.06 5.05
C GLU A 251 7.45 -10.33 4.26
N PRO A 252 8.62 -10.94 4.56
CA PRO A 252 9.04 -12.16 3.88
C PRO A 252 8.11 -13.33 4.23
N SER A 253 7.94 -14.24 3.27
CA SER A 253 7.33 -15.53 3.55
C SER A 253 8.21 -16.33 4.51
N MET A 254 7.74 -16.54 5.73
CA MET A 254 8.51 -17.24 6.75
C MET A 254 8.64 -18.74 6.45
N SER A 255 7.68 -19.32 5.74
CA SER A 255 7.79 -20.70 5.24
C SER A 255 8.91 -20.85 4.22
N TRP A 256 9.03 -19.92 3.27
CA TRP A 256 10.15 -19.85 2.33
C TRP A 256 11.48 -19.67 3.07
N LEU A 257 11.58 -18.68 3.97
CA LEU A 257 12.84 -18.39 4.64
C LEU A 257 13.30 -19.56 5.52
N THR A 258 12.37 -20.17 6.27
CA THR A 258 12.65 -21.35 7.11
C THR A 258 13.14 -22.53 6.29
N ALA A 259 12.57 -22.75 5.10
CA ALA A 259 13.00 -23.83 4.21
C ALA A 259 14.46 -23.65 3.77
N ASN A 260 14.87 -22.42 3.43
CA ASN A 260 16.23 -22.13 2.96
C ASN A 260 17.28 -22.22 4.08
N VAL A 261 16.94 -21.88 5.33
CA VAL A 261 17.90 -21.96 6.46
C VAL A 261 17.88 -23.32 7.19
N ARG A 262 17.09 -24.28 6.71
CA ARG A 262 16.83 -25.56 7.41
C ARG A 262 18.11 -26.33 7.77
N ASN A 263 19.11 -26.31 6.90
CA ASN A 263 20.35 -27.08 7.07
C ASN A 263 21.21 -26.58 8.23
N VAL A 264 21.11 -25.29 8.56
CA VAL A 264 21.87 -24.65 9.65
C VAL A 264 21.01 -24.33 10.86
N PHE A 265 19.70 -24.55 10.79
CA PHE A 265 18.73 -24.15 11.81
C PHE A 265 19.12 -24.59 13.23
N GLY A 266 19.55 -25.85 13.40
CA GLY A 266 19.93 -26.38 14.71
C GLY A 266 21.19 -25.75 15.32
N SER A 267 21.98 -25.05 14.51
CA SER A 267 23.23 -24.40 14.90
C SER A 267 23.08 -22.90 15.13
N LEU A 268 21.98 -22.29 14.68
CA LEU A 268 21.71 -20.87 14.89
C LEU A 268 21.61 -20.54 16.38
N ALA A 269 21.93 -19.29 16.73
CA ALA A 269 21.71 -18.75 18.06
C ALA A 269 20.23 -18.92 18.48
N GLU A 270 20.01 -19.14 19.79
CA GLU A 270 18.68 -19.45 20.34
C GLU A 270 17.62 -18.41 19.96
N LYS A 271 17.99 -17.12 19.94
CA LYS A 271 17.10 -16.03 19.53
C LYS A 271 16.55 -16.21 18.10
N PHE A 272 17.36 -16.71 17.16
CA PHE A 272 16.93 -16.95 15.78
C PHE A 272 16.13 -18.23 15.66
N GLN A 273 16.48 -19.27 16.40
CA GLN A 273 15.63 -20.46 16.48
C GLN A 273 14.22 -20.10 16.97
N ASN A 274 14.13 -19.25 17.99
CA ASN A 274 12.87 -18.75 18.53
C ASN A 274 12.13 -17.85 17.53
N LEU A 275 12.85 -17.02 16.78
CA LEU A 275 12.28 -16.22 15.68
C LEU A 275 11.56 -17.11 14.66
N PHE A 276 12.22 -18.13 14.12
CA PHE A 276 11.60 -19.03 13.13
C PHE A 276 10.49 -19.91 13.71
N ARG A 277 10.53 -20.25 15.01
CA ARG A 277 9.45 -20.99 15.69
C ARG A 277 8.14 -20.21 15.76
N ARG A 278 8.20 -18.87 15.73
CA ARG A 278 7.02 -17.98 15.68
C ARG A 278 6.35 -17.94 14.30
N ARG A 279 6.97 -18.51 13.26
CA ARG A 279 6.41 -18.58 11.90
C ARG A 279 6.00 -17.19 11.40
N ASP A 280 4.81 -17.05 10.84
CA ASP A 280 4.33 -15.82 10.21
C ASP A 280 4.26 -14.64 11.18
N ASP A 281 4.12 -14.89 12.50
CA ASP A 281 4.15 -13.84 13.54
C ASP A 281 5.53 -13.15 13.68
N ALA A 282 6.59 -13.71 13.07
CA ALA A 282 7.92 -13.12 13.03
C ALA A 282 8.24 -12.44 11.69
N ALA A 283 7.34 -12.48 10.71
CA ALA A 283 7.59 -11.91 9.39
C ALA A 283 7.83 -10.39 9.48
N SER A 284 7.09 -9.70 10.36
CA SER A 284 7.26 -8.26 10.62
C SER A 284 8.62 -7.89 11.21
N ASP A 285 9.27 -8.78 11.96
CA ASP A 285 10.62 -8.57 12.53
C ASP A 285 11.73 -8.66 11.47
N LEU A 286 11.44 -9.24 10.31
CA LEU A 286 12.36 -9.38 9.17
C LEU A 286 11.90 -8.58 7.94
N ALA A 287 10.93 -7.68 8.12
CA ALA A 287 10.38 -6.89 7.04
C ALA A 287 11.42 -5.95 6.42
N ARG A 288 11.34 -5.79 5.10
CA ARG A 288 12.11 -4.79 4.33
C ARG A 288 11.22 -3.60 4.05
N GLY A 289 11.70 -2.37 4.18
CA GLY A 289 10.82 -1.22 4.05
C GLY A 289 11.55 0.09 3.79
N ALA A 290 10.74 1.13 3.62
CA ALA A 290 11.17 2.52 3.58
C ALA A 290 10.28 3.36 4.51
N ALA A 291 10.88 4.37 5.11
CA ALA A 291 10.19 5.43 5.81
C ALA A 291 10.69 6.77 5.29
N GLU A 292 9.76 7.63 4.88
CA GLU A 292 10.07 8.93 4.28
C GLU A 292 9.16 9.99 4.87
N LYS A 293 9.66 11.23 4.92
CA LYS A 293 8.89 12.39 5.37
C LYS A 293 9.00 13.49 4.33
N TRP A 294 7.85 14.06 3.98
CA TRP A 294 7.74 15.14 3.01
C TRP A 294 7.00 16.32 3.62
N THR A 295 7.38 17.52 3.19
CA THR A 295 6.55 18.72 3.27
C THR A 295 6.00 18.97 1.88
N LEU A 296 4.69 18.96 1.72
CA LEU A 296 4.01 18.96 0.43
C LEU A 296 3.24 20.28 0.28
N PRO A 297 3.63 21.17 -0.65
CA PRO A 297 2.83 22.34 -0.97
C PRO A 297 1.54 21.87 -1.64
N LEU A 298 0.41 22.46 -1.23
CA LEU A 298 -0.89 22.16 -1.79
C LEU A 298 -1.06 22.93 -3.11
N PRO A 299 -1.50 22.26 -4.19
CA PRO A 299 -1.80 22.94 -5.44
C PRO A 299 -2.95 23.93 -5.21
N ARG A 300 -2.75 25.19 -5.58
CA ARG A 300 -3.77 26.23 -5.40
C ARG A 300 -5.00 25.95 -6.25
N GLN A 301 -6.17 26.20 -5.67
CA GLN A 301 -7.42 26.34 -6.40
C GLN A 301 -7.34 27.67 -7.15
N ASN A 302 -7.22 27.63 -8.48
CA ASN A 302 -7.30 28.82 -9.34
C ASN A 302 -8.73 29.00 -9.85
#